data_AF-A0AAN5DBE5-F1
#
_entry.id   AF-A0AAN5DBE5-F1
#
_cell.length_a   1.000
_cell.length_b   1.000
_cell.length_c   1.000
_cell.angle_alpha   90.00
_cell.angle_beta   90.00
_cell.angle_gamma   90.00
#
_symmetry.space_group_name_H-M   'P 1'
#
loop_
_entity.id
_entity.type
_entity.pdbx_description
1 polymer ?
#
loop_
_entity_poly.entity_id
_entity_poly.type
_entity_poly.pdbx_seq_one_letter_code
_entity_poly.pdbx_strand_id
1 'polypeptide(L)'
;WNLAFAEASTKKLRCHDQACDFSCESNEERIDHFDKTHCDRYKTWIVNRRFNLPPGTRCPYCTHCVKDVFALCQHLKLEHPMKMHSPISMYSCSSCNRRFNRLHLIYQHWHESGCEGNVIVDQPEIGSFLPPRAVIEAASELITGPRGKKGFQEILQHSKNVEMMR
;
A
#
# COMPACT_ATOMS: atom_id res chain seq x y z
N TRP A 1 -36.60 29.29 3.65
CA TRP A 1 -35.62 28.84 4.65
C TRP A 1 -35.46 27.34 4.52
N ASN A 2 -34.39 26.88 3.87
CA ASN A 2 -33.80 25.57 4.12
C ASN A 2 -32.30 25.68 3.85
N LEU A 3 -31.56 25.34 4.89
CA LEU A 3 -30.17 25.66 5.13
C LEU A 3 -29.25 24.92 4.15
N ALA A 4 -28.27 25.68 3.64
CA ALA A 4 -27.12 25.16 2.94
C ALA A 4 -26.31 24.24 3.87
N PHE A 5 -26.14 22.98 3.47
CA PHE A 5 -24.97 22.20 3.86
C PHE A 5 -24.03 22.15 2.66
N ALA A 6 -23.39 23.29 2.38
CA ALA A 6 -22.12 23.27 1.68
C ALA A 6 -21.08 22.83 2.71
N GLU A 7 -20.81 21.53 2.80
CA GLU A 7 -19.65 21.04 3.52
C GLU A 7 -18.42 21.64 2.83
N ALA A 8 -17.86 22.69 3.44
CA ALA A 8 -16.62 23.29 2.99
C ALA A 8 -15.54 22.20 3.07
N SER A 9 -15.17 21.66 1.91
CA SER A 9 -14.05 20.73 1.79
C SER A 9 -12.78 21.49 2.14
N THR A 10 -12.39 21.47 3.43
CA THR A 10 -11.21 22.16 3.91
C THR A 10 -9.99 21.52 3.25
N LYS A 11 -9.21 22.32 2.51
CA LYS A 11 -8.04 21.85 1.79
C LYS A 11 -6.96 21.43 2.80
N LYS A 12 -6.77 20.13 3.00
CA LYS A 12 -5.73 19.59 3.89
C LYS A 12 -4.33 20.01 3.42
N LEU A 13 -3.54 20.54 4.35
CA LEU A 13 -2.14 20.87 4.14
C LEU A 13 -1.31 19.59 4.26
N ARG A 14 -0.35 19.41 3.35
CA ARG A 14 0.57 18.27 3.36
C ARG A 14 1.90 18.68 3.97
N CYS A 15 2.59 17.73 4.59
CA CYS A 15 3.97 17.91 5.02
C CYS A 15 4.87 18.33 3.83
N HIS A 16 5.90 19.13 4.11
CA HIS A 16 6.87 19.60 3.13
C HIS A 16 7.75 18.47 2.58
N ASP A 17 7.97 17.41 3.36
CA ASP A 17 8.75 16.26 2.93
C ASP A 17 7.94 15.36 1.98
N GLN A 18 8.52 15.04 0.83
CA GLN A 18 7.88 14.22 -0.20
C GLN A 18 7.69 12.76 0.24
N ALA A 19 8.57 12.24 1.11
CA ALA A 19 8.41 10.94 1.77
C ALA A 19 7.63 11.03 3.09
N CYS A 20 6.81 12.06 3.28
CA CYS A 20 5.83 12.05 4.36
C CYS A 20 4.41 12.00 3.80
N ASP A 21 3.57 11.17 4.43
CA ASP A 21 2.15 11.02 4.14
C ASP A 21 1.26 11.80 5.12
N PHE A 22 1.87 12.56 6.04
CA PHE A 22 1.17 13.39 7.00
C PHE A 22 0.44 14.55 6.33
N SER A 23 -0.81 14.75 6.77
CA SER A 23 -1.67 15.85 6.34
C SER A 23 -2.45 16.39 7.52
N CYS A 24 -2.55 17.70 7.63
CA CYS A 24 -3.21 18.43 8.72
C CYS A 24 -4.11 19.54 8.18
N GLU A 25 -4.86 20.19 9.05
CA GLU A 25 -5.79 21.28 8.70
C GLU A 25 -5.19 22.67 8.95
N SER A 26 -4.27 22.77 9.91
CA SER A 26 -3.59 24.02 10.29
C SER A 26 -2.11 24.02 9.89
N ASN A 27 -1.54 25.22 9.70
CA ASN A 27 -0.12 25.34 9.39
C ASN A 27 0.76 25.10 10.63
N GLU A 28 0.21 25.42 11.80
CA GLU A 28 0.83 25.21 13.11
C GLU A 28 1.12 23.71 13.34
N GLU A 29 0.14 22.83 13.10
CA GLU A 29 0.33 21.37 13.17
C GLU A 29 1.36 20.88 12.15
N ARG A 30 1.40 21.51 10.97
CA ARG A 30 2.35 21.12 9.92
C ARG A 30 3.79 21.40 10.35
N ILE A 31 4.03 22.55 10.97
CA ILE A 31 5.34 22.95 11.48
C ILE A 31 5.72 22.06 12.67
N ASP A 32 4.81 21.88 13.63
CA ASP A 32 5.05 21.02 14.79
C ASP A 32 5.38 19.57 14.40
N HIS A 33 4.65 19.02 13.43
CA HIS A 33 4.95 17.71 12.84
C HIS A 33 6.35 17.68 12.24
N PHE A 34 6.70 18.72 11.46
CA PHE A 34 7.99 18.79 10.78
C PHE A 34 9.14 18.79 11.79
N ASP A 35 9.06 19.63 12.83
CA ASP A 35 10.11 19.76 13.84
C ASP A 35 10.30 18.47 14.64
N LYS A 36 9.21 17.77 14.97
CA LYS A 36 9.26 16.51 15.74
C LYS A 36 9.72 15.32 14.89
N THR A 37 9.31 15.27 13.62
CA THR A 37 9.43 14.07 12.79
C THR A 37 10.64 14.14 11.85
N HIS A 38 10.96 15.30 11.31
CA HIS A 38 12.05 15.53 10.35
C HIS A 38 13.31 16.12 11.02
N CYS A 39 13.63 15.61 12.21
CA CYS A 39 14.80 16.02 12.99
C CYS A 39 16.11 15.35 12.49
N ASP A 40 17.25 15.58 13.15
CA ASP A 40 18.54 15.00 12.73
C ASP A 40 18.52 13.46 12.65
N ARG A 41 17.71 12.80 13.50
CA ARG A 41 17.52 11.35 13.44
C ARG A 41 16.88 10.91 12.11
N TYR A 42 15.96 11.70 11.55
CA TYR A 42 15.38 11.44 10.23
C TYR A 42 16.45 11.48 9.13
N LYS A 43 17.39 12.44 9.20
CA LYS A 43 18.54 12.50 8.28
C LYS A 43 19.40 11.24 8.39
N THR A 44 19.65 10.76 9.61
CA THR A 44 20.38 9.50 9.82
C THR A 44 19.65 8.31 9.18
N TRP A 45 18.32 8.24 9.25
CA TRP A 45 17.56 7.16 8.61
C TRP A 45 17.65 7.19 7.08
N ILE A 46 17.68 8.39 6.48
CA ILE A 46 17.92 8.55 5.04
C ILE A 46 19.30 7.99 4.68
N VAL A 47 20.35 8.39 5.40
CA VAL A 47 21.73 7.94 5.14
C VAL A 47 21.87 6.43 5.33
N ASN A 48 21.19 5.87 6.34
CA ASN A 48 21.16 4.43 6.61
C ASN A 48 20.21 3.66 5.68
N ARG A 49 19.64 4.31 4.66
CA ARG A 49 18.78 3.70 3.63
C ARG A 49 17.58 2.96 4.21
N ARG A 50 17.06 3.40 5.36
CA ARG A 50 15.92 2.75 6.02
C ARG A 50 14.62 2.87 5.22
N PHE A 51 14.58 3.81 4.27
CA PHE A 51 13.48 4.03 3.33
C PHE A 51 13.64 3.32 1.99
N ASN A 52 14.75 2.59 1.79
CA ASN A 52 14.91 1.78 0.59
C ASN A 52 14.01 0.56 0.68
N LEU A 53 13.30 0.29 -0.41
CA LEU A 53 12.41 -0.87 -0.49
C LEU A 53 13.16 -2.04 -1.12
N PRO A 54 12.79 -3.29 -0.78
CA PRO A 54 13.32 -4.46 -1.46
C PRO A 54 13.17 -4.38 -2.99
N PRO A 55 14.10 -4.93 -3.78
CA PRO A 55 13.95 -4.98 -5.23
C PRO A 55 12.63 -5.65 -5.65
N GLY A 56 11.98 -5.08 -6.67
CA GLY A 56 10.70 -5.59 -7.16
C GLY A 56 9.48 -5.24 -6.29
N THR A 57 9.66 -4.41 -5.26
CA THR A 57 8.52 -3.85 -4.50
C THR A 57 7.60 -3.09 -5.46
N ARG A 58 6.29 -3.36 -5.35
CA ARG A 58 5.26 -2.69 -6.15
C ARG A 58 4.34 -1.88 -5.27
N CYS A 59 3.75 -0.85 -5.85
CA CYS A 59 2.64 -0.12 -5.26
C CYS A 59 1.55 -1.11 -4.81
N PRO A 60 0.97 -0.97 -3.60
CA PRO A 60 -0.10 -1.85 -3.12
C PRO A 60 -1.39 -1.80 -3.96
N TYR A 61 -1.56 -0.77 -4.80
CA TYR A 61 -2.80 -0.52 -5.54
C TYR A 61 -2.67 -0.70 -7.05
N CYS A 62 -1.46 -0.93 -7.57
CA CYS A 62 -1.23 -1.11 -8.99
C CYS A 62 0.06 -1.90 -9.26
N THR A 63 0.39 -2.14 -10.52
CA THR A 63 1.58 -2.91 -10.91
C THR A 63 2.87 -2.08 -10.98
N HIS A 64 2.83 -0.79 -10.64
CA HIS A 64 3.98 0.10 -10.70
C HIS A 64 5.06 -0.30 -9.67
N CYS A 65 6.28 -0.52 -10.14
CA CYS A 65 7.42 -0.83 -9.30
C CYS A 65 8.01 0.43 -8.67
N VAL A 66 8.40 0.35 -7.40
CA VAL A 66 8.97 1.46 -6.64
C VAL A 66 10.27 1.01 -5.98
N LYS A 67 11.27 1.89 -5.99
CA LYS A 67 12.62 1.61 -5.46
C LYS A 67 12.78 2.00 -3.99
N ASP A 68 12.01 2.98 -3.55
CA ASP A 68 12.07 3.57 -2.22
C ASP A 68 10.70 4.13 -1.86
N VAL A 69 10.56 4.53 -0.60
CA VAL A 69 9.32 5.12 -0.09
C VAL A 69 9.04 6.50 -0.70
N PHE A 70 10.06 7.26 -1.09
CA PHE A 70 9.88 8.56 -1.75
C PHE A 70 9.11 8.41 -3.06
N ALA A 71 9.54 7.47 -3.91
CA ALA A 71 8.90 7.14 -5.17
C ALA A 71 7.48 6.59 -4.97
N LEU A 72 7.27 5.76 -3.93
CA LEU A 72 5.93 5.27 -3.59
C LEU A 72 5.00 6.41 -3.19
N CYS A 73 5.41 7.28 -2.26
CA CYS A 73 4.60 8.41 -1.83
C CYS A 73 4.29 9.35 -2.99
N GLN A 74 5.25 9.64 -3.87
CA GLN A 74 5.01 10.46 -5.05
C GLN A 74 3.99 9.81 -6.00
N HIS A 75 4.17 8.52 -6.29
CA HIS A 75 3.27 7.77 -7.14
C HIS A 75 1.84 7.74 -6.56
N LEU A 76 1.68 7.44 -5.28
CA LEU A 76 0.37 7.43 -4.61
C LEU A 76 -0.27 8.83 -4.60
N LYS A 77 0.51 9.89 -4.44
CA LYS A 77 0.00 11.28 -4.44
C LYS A 77 -0.57 11.68 -5.81
N LEU A 78 -0.01 11.16 -6.90
CA LEU A 78 -0.41 11.49 -8.27
C LEU A 78 -1.50 10.54 -8.79
N GLU A 79 -1.28 9.23 -8.68
CA GLU A 79 -2.12 8.21 -9.32
C GLU A 79 -3.22 7.68 -8.39
N HIS A 80 -3.00 7.73 -7.07
CA HIS A 80 -3.91 7.14 -6.09
C HIS A 80 -4.19 8.05 -4.87
N PRO A 81 -4.53 9.34 -5.06
CA PRO A 81 -4.65 10.30 -3.95
C PRO A 81 -5.72 9.91 -2.92
N MET A 82 -6.77 9.22 -3.33
CA MET A 82 -7.81 8.71 -2.43
C MET A 82 -7.33 7.56 -1.55
N LYS A 83 -6.36 6.77 -2.02
CA LYS A 83 -5.80 5.63 -1.28
C LYS A 83 -4.76 6.05 -0.24
N MET A 84 -4.17 7.23 -0.41
CA MET A 84 -3.36 7.84 0.64
C MET A 84 -4.13 8.00 1.94
N HIS A 85 -5.46 8.09 1.93
CA HIS A 85 -6.28 8.16 3.15
C HIS A 85 -6.79 6.80 3.65
N SER A 86 -6.41 5.70 3.00
CA SER A 86 -6.89 4.37 3.34
C SER A 86 -6.40 3.92 4.74
N PRO A 87 -7.22 3.20 5.52
CA PRO A 87 -6.80 2.62 6.79
C PRO A 87 -5.98 1.33 6.63
N ILE A 88 -5.64 0.92 5.40
CA ILE A 88 -4.89 -0.31 5.12
C ILE A 88 -3.46 -0.19 5.68
N SER A 89 -3.06 -1.16 6.52
CA SER A 89 -1.72 -1.30 7.06
C SER A 89 -0.73 -1.88 6.04
N MET A 90 -0.38 -1.07 5.04
CA MET A 90 0.51 -1.48 3.95
C MET A 90 1.99 -1.34 4.26
N TYR A 91 2.37 -0.72 5.38
CA TYR A 91 3.77 -0.60 5.77
C TYR A 91 4.09 -1.49 6.96
N SER A 92 5.26 -2.11 6.95
CA SER A 92 5.74 -2.92 8.07
C SER A 92 7.21 -2.65 8.38
N CYS A 93 7.62 -2.91 9.62
CA CYS A 93 9.01 -2.79 10.04
C CYS A 93 9.71 -4.14 9.91
N SER A 94 10.77 -4.22 9.13
CA SER A 94 11.52 -5.46 8.86
C SER A 94 12.11 -6.15 10.10
N SER A 95 12.43 -5.41 11.16
CA SER A 95 13.04 -6.00 12.37
C SER A 95 12.03 -6.54 13.38
N CYS A 96 10.86 -5.91 13.48
CA CYS A 96 9.87 -6.25 14.52
C CYS A 96 8.50 -6.66 13.96
N ASN A 97 8.33 -6.66 12.64
CA ASN A 97 7.11 -6.99 11.92
C ASN A 97 5.85 -6.20 12.34
N ARG A 98 6.01 -5.08 13.06
CA ARG A 98 4.90 -4.18 13.35
C ARG A 98 4.40 -3.55 12.06
N ARG A 99 3.08 -3.50 11.92
CA ARG A 99 2.39 -2.98 10.72
C ARG A 99 1.75 -1.63 11.03
N PHE A 100 1.76 -0.76 10.04
CA PHE A 100 1.32 0.62 10.13
C PHE A 100 0.54 0.99 8.87
N ASN A 101 -0.54 1.73 9.04
CA ASN A 101 -1.32 2.27 7.93
C ASN A 101 -0.79 3.61 7.42
N ARG A 102 0.18 4.19 8.12
CA ARG A 102 0.83 5.45 7.79
C ARG A 102 2.31 5.37 7.98
N LEU A 103 3.01 6.15 7.17
CA LEU A 103 4.45 6.19 7.17
C LEU A 103 5.01 6.99 8.35
N HIS A 104 4.39 8.11 8.71
CA HIS A 104 4.81 8.87 9.90
C HIS A 104 4.68 8.07 11.22
N LEU A 105 3.79 7.07 11.28
CA LEU A 105 3.69 6.17 12.43
C LEU A 105 4.89 5.21 12.54
N ILE A 106 5.50 4.85 11.41
CA ILE A 106 6.78 4.11 11.41
C ILE A 106 7.89 4.98 11.97
N TYR A 107 7.89 6.27 11.63
CA TYR A 107 8.90 7.22 12.10
C TYR A 107 8.81 7.36 13.63
N GLN A 108 7.59 7.54 14.13
CA GLN A 108 7.32 7.55 15.56
C GLN A 108 7.75 6.23 16.23
N HIS A 109 7.43 5.09 15.63
CA HIS A 109 7.89 3.79 16.12
C HIS A 109 9.41 3.72 16.22
N TRP A 110 10.16 4.10 15.19
CA TRP A 110 11.62 4.12 15.24
C TRP A 110 12.16 5.12 16.26
N HIS A 111 11.48 6.23 16.45
CA HIS A 111 11.88 7.25 17.42
C HIS A 111 11.72 6.77 18.87
N GLU A 112 10.55 6.21 19.21
CA GLU A 112 10.17 5.83 20.57
C GLU A 112 10.74 4.48 21.00
N SER A 113 10.73 3.49 20.09
CA SER A 113 11.16 2.13 20.43
C SER A 113 12.64 1.88 20.19
N GLY A 114 13.35 2.81 19.54
CA GLY A 114 14.73 2.61 19.12
C GLY A 114 14.92 1.47 18.11
N CYS A 115 13.84 0.99 17.48
CA CYS A 115 13.92 -0.07 16.49
C CYS A 115 14.76 0.39 15.28
N GLU A 116 15.66 -0.48 14.81
CA GLU A 116 16.60 -0.21 13.70
C GLU A 116 16.16 -0.81 12.35
N GLY A 117 14.95 -1.35 12.25
CA GLY A 117 14.46 -1.97 11.02
C GLY A 117 14.17 -1.02 9.86
N ASN A 118 14.28 -1.51 8.64
CA ASN A 118 13.86 -0.80 7.44
C ASN A 118 12.35 -0.92 7.22
N VAL A 119 11.78 0.01 6.47
CA VAL A 119 10.38 -0.07 6.02
C VAL A 119 10.24 -1.11 4.92
N ILE A 120 9.18 -1.90 5.02
CA ILE A 120 8.71 -2.82 3.99
C ILE A 120 7.31 -2.37 3.58
N VAL A 121 6.97 -2.57 2.31
CA VAL A 121 5.62 -2.39 1.79
C VAL A 121 5.01 -3.77 1.63
N ASP A 122 4.03 -4.08 2.45
CA ASP A 122 3.28 -5.32 2.37
C ASP A 122 2.39 -5.27 1.13
N GLN A 123 2.51 -6.28 0.27
CA GLN A 123 1.54 -6.46 -0.80
C GLN A 123 0.27 -7.06 -0.21
N PRO A 124 -0.91 -6.43 -0.39
CA PRO A 124 -2.15 -7.10 -0.07
C PRO A 124 -2.24 -8.35 -0.94
N GLU A 125 -2.50 -9.51 -0.33
CA GLU A 125 -2.74 -10.73 -1.08
C GLU A 125 -3.87 -10.45 -2.10
N ILE A 126 -3.57 -10.66 -3.39
CA ILE A 126 -4.36 -10.24 -4.56
C ILE A 126 -5.77 -10.92 -4.61
N GLY A 127 -6.19 -11.62 -3.57
CA GLY A 127 -7.47 -12.34 -3.48
C GLY A 127 -8.70 -11.53 -3.04
N SER A 128 -8.60 -10.25 -2.66
CA SER A 128 -9.74 -9.52 -2.06
C SER A 128 -10.07 -8.13 -2.61
N PHE A 129 -9.34 -7.63 -3.61
CA PHE A 129 -9.67 -6.37 -4.27
C PHE A 129 -9.78 -6.57 -5.78
N LEU A 130 -10.99 -6.91 -6.23
CA LEU A 130 -11.37 -6.69 -7.62
C LEU A 130 -11.37 -5.17 -7.88
N PRO A 131 -10.77 -4.69 -8.99
CA PRO A 131 -10.85 -3.28 -9.35
C PRO A 131 -12.31 -2.90 -9.70
N PRO A 132 -12.80 -1.69 -9.36
CA PRO A 132 -14.17 -1.27 -9.64
C PRO A 132 -14.57 -1.08 -11.12
N ARG A 133 -13.92 -1.74 -12.08
CA ARG A 133 -14.27 -1.58 -13.50
C ARG A 133 -14.13 -2.83 -14.37
N ALA A 134 -14.61 -3.96 -13.85
CA ALA A 134 -14.88 -5.13 -14.66
C ALA A 134 -16.10 -5.87 -14.09
N VAL A 135 -17.30 -5.29 -14.26
CA VAL A 135 -18.51 -6.11 -14.37
C VAL A 135 -18.36 -6.85 -15.70
N ILE A 136 -17.66 -7.97 -15.69
CA ILE A 136 -17.84 -8.97 -16.74
C ILE A 136 -19.10 -9.71 -16.34
N GLU A 137 -20.19 -9.41 -17.05
CA GLU A 137 -21.35 -10.29 -17.17
C GLU A 137 -20.89 -11.63 -17.76
N ALA A 138 -20.34 -12.50 -16.91
CA ALA A 138 -20.12 -13.90 -17.21
C ALA A 138 -19.97 -14.69 -15.91
N ALA A 139 -20.93 -14.53 -14.99
CA ALA A 139 -21.13 -15.47 -13.89
C ALA A 139 -22.25 -16.47 -14.25
N SER A 140 -22.07 -17.13 -15.40
CA SER A 140 -22.62 -18.44 -15.72
C SER A 140 -21.37 -19.21 -16.16
N GLU A 141 -20.61 -19.82 -15.27
CA GLU A 141 -20.89 -21.15 -14.75
C GLU A 141 -20.29 -21.31 -13.35
N LEU A 142 -21.15 -21.37 -12.33
CA LEU A 142 -20.80 -21.93 -11.03
C LEU A 142 -20.61 -23.44 -11.20
N ILE A 143 -19.36 -23.89 -11.35
CA ILE A 143 -19.02 -25.27 -10.99
C ILE A 143 -19.08 -25.36 -9.47
N THR A 144 -20.23 -25.79 -8.96
CA THR A 144 -20.39 -26.22 -7.57
C THR A 144 -19.67 -27.57 -7.40
N GLY A 145 -18.49 -27.55 -6.78
CA GLY A 145 -17.75 -28.75 -6.42
C GLY A 145 -17.24 -28.69 -4.98
N PRO A 146 -17.49 -29.69 -4.12
CA PRO A 146 -17.11 -29.66 -2.71
C PRO A 146 -15.60 -29.78 -2.49
N ARG A 147 -15.07 -29.00 -1.54
CA ARG A 147 -13.67 -29.04 -1.08
C ARG A 147 -13.37 -30.36 -0.37
N GLY A 148 -12.71 -31.29 -1.05
CA GLY A 148 -12.08 -32.47 -0.47
C GLY A 148 -10.56 -32.34 -0.43
N LYS A 149 -9.96 -32.49 0.76
CA LYS A 149 -8.51 -32.54 0.97
C LYS A 149 -7.97 -33.88 0.42
N LYS A 150 -7.09 -33.81 -0.59
CA LYS A 150 -6.04 -34.77 -1.01
C LYS A 150 -5.41 -34.10 -2.24
N GLY A 151 -4.13 -33.74 -2.21
CA GLY A 151 -3.07 -34.68 -2.54
C GLY A 151 -2.53 -34.30 -3.92
N PHE A 152 -1.29 -33.84 -3.93
CA PHE A 152 -0.46 -33.45 -5.06
C PHE A 152 -0.29 -34.63 -6.04
N GLN A 153 -0.69 -34.49 -7.32
CA GLN A 153 -0.48 -35.37 -8.52
C GLN A 153 -1.69 -35.13 -9.45
N GLU A 154 -1.65 -34.85 -10.76
CA GLU A 154 -0.71 -35.00 -11.86
C GLU A 154 -1.14 -33.98 -12.94
N ILE A 155 -0.19 -33.26 -13.57
CA ILE A 155 -0.42 -32.60 -14.86
C ILE A 155 0.46 -33.35 -15.85
N LEU A 156 -0.11 -34.32 -16.57
CA LEU A 156 0.44 -34.89 -17.81
C LEU A 156 -0.59 -35.89 -18.39
N GLN A 157 -1.44 -35.44 -19.30
CA GLN A 157 -1.78 -36.10 -20.58
C GLN A 157 -2.90 -35.30 -21.28
N HIS A 158 -2.56 -34.38 -22.17
CA HIS A 158 -3.52 -33.85 -23.16
C HIS A 158 -2.83 -33.62 -24.50
N SER A 159 -2.57 -34.72 -25.21
CA SER A 159 -2.34 -34.69 -26.64
C SER A 159 -2.61 -36.08 -27.21
N LYS A 160 -3.86 -36.31 -27.64
CA LYS A 160 -4.28 -37.27 -28.68
C LYS A 160 -5.81 -37.30 -28.69
N ASN A 161 -6.42 -36.52 -29.58
CA ASN A 161 -7.68 -36.85 -30.27
C ASN A 161 -8.11 -35.69 -31.18
N VAL A 162 -7.37 -35.48 -32.27
CA VAL A 162 -7.92 -34.88 -33.50
C VAL A 162 -7.33 -35.66 -34.67
N GLU A 163 -7.80 -36.89 -34.88
CA GLU A 163 -7.69 -37.61 -36.16
C GLU A 163 -8.55 -38.88 -36.13
N MET A 164 -9.88 -38.73 -36.09
CA MET A 164 -10.79 -39.80 -36.54
C MET A 164 -12.18 -39.26 -36.87
N MET A 165 -12.27 -38.46 -37.93
CA MET A 165 -13.47 -38.37 -38.77
C MET A 165 -13.01 -38.41 -40.23
N ARG A 166 -12.80 -39.64 -40.71
CA ARG A 166 -13.10 -39.99 -42.09
C ARG A 166 -14.61 -40.08 -42.24
#